data_AF-A0A2K2V3T8-F1
#
_entry.id   AF-A0A2K2V3T8-F1
#
_cell.length_a   1.000
_cell.length_b   1.000
_cell.length_c   1.000
_cell.angle_alpha   90.00
_cell.angle_beta   90.00
_cell.angle_gamma   90.00
#
_symmetry.space_group_name_H-M   'P 1'
#
loop_
_entity.id
_entity.type
_entity.pdbx_description
1 polymer ?
#
loop_
_entity_poly.entity_id
_entity_poly.type
_entity_poly.pdbx_seq_one_letter_code
_entity_poly.pdbx_strand_id
1 'polypeptide(L)'
;WGVTAIGAAIFPFVKKVKSIWETSPYRNWRIGPIPIITITAIVDLINVAIIEYFYYTTPELEGITPEGLIAFLFVWTGGMLWWAFWRWKNKKEGIDIDLAWKELPPE
;
A
#
# COMPACT_ATOMS: atom_id res chain seq x y z
N TRP A 1 7.83 1.02 1.10
CA TRP A 1 6.92 1.53 2.16
C TRP A 1 5.95 2.60 1.66
N GLY A 2 6.28 3.38 0.61
CA GLY A 2 5.37 4.42 0.07
C GLY A 2 3.95 3.95 -0.27
N VAL A 3 3.76 2.77 -0.87
CA VAL A 3 2.40 2.23 -1.13
C VAL A 3 1.60 2.01 0.16
N THR A 4 2.25 1.47 1.19
CA THR A 4 1.66 1.28 2.53
C THR A 4 1.30 2.62 3.16
N ALA A 5 2.18 3.61 3.07
CA ALA A 5 1.96 4.95 3.59
C ALA A 5 0.79 5.66 2.88
N ILE A 6 0.71 5.58 1.55
CA ILE A 6 -0.44 6.08 0.78
C ILE A 6 -1.73 5.41 1.26
N GLY A 7 -1.72 4.08 1.41
CA GLY A 7 -2.83 3.31 1.96
C GLY A 7 -3.27 3.85 3.31
N ALA A 8 -2.33 3.97 4.26
CA ALA A 8 -2.58 4.48 5.60
C ALA A 8 -3.10 5.94 5.61
N ALA A 9 -2.59 6.78 4.72
CA ALA A 9 -2.99 8.19 4.60
C ALA A 9 -4.48 8.34 4.27
N ILE A 10 -4.96 7.54 3.31
CA ILE A 10 -6.33 7.63 2.81
C ILE A 10 -7.31 6.69 3.54
N PHE A 11 -6.81 5.68 4.25
CA PHE A 11 -7.59 4.58 4.83
C PHE A 11 -8.85 5.04 5.59
N PRO A 12 -8.78 6.05 6.49
CA PRO A 12 -9.95 6.52 7.23
C PRO A 12 -11.07 7.15 6.36
N PHE A 13 -10.74 7.56 5.14
CA PHE A 13 -11.61 8.34 4.26
C PHE A 13 -12.20 7.53 3.11
N VAL A 14 -11.68 6.33 2.83
CA VAL A 14 -12.16 5.49 1.74
C VAL A 14 -13.44 4.76 2.14
N LYS A 15 -14.57 5.14 1.52
CA LYS A 15 -15.91 4.60 1.82
C LYS A 15 -15.97 3.06 1.88
N LYS A 16 -15.28 2.37 0.98
CA LYS A 16 -15.30 0.90 0.85
C LYS A 16 -14.70 0.16 2.05
N VAL A 17 -13.76 0.79 2.76
CA VAL A 17 -13.03 0.19 3.89
C VAL A 17 -13.20 0.99 5.18
N LYS A 18 -14.07 2.01 5.16
CA LYS A 18 -14.32 2.89 6.30
C LYS A 18 -14.85 2.11 7.50
N SER A 19 -15.67 1.08 7.29
CA SER A 19 -16.16 0.21 8.37
C SER A 19 -15.01 -0.41 9.17
N ILE A 20 -13.93 -0.82 8.49
CA ILE A 20 -12.73 -1.41 9.12
C ILE A 20 -12.01 -0.35 9.97
N TRP A 21 -11.89 0.88 9.48
CA TRP A 21 -11.31 1.97 10.27
C TRP A 21 -12.15 2.29 11.51
N GLU A 22 -13.49 2.36 11.35
CA GLU A 22 -14.40 2.71 12.43
C GLU A 22 -14.53 1.60 13.49
N THR A 23 -14.14 0.35 13.22
CA THR A 23 -14.04 -0.70 14.24
C THR A 23 -12.68 -0.72 14.95
N SER A 24 -11.69 0.02 14.46
CA SER A 24 -10.35 0.00 15.06
C SER A 24 -10.31 0.66 16.45
N PRO A 25 -9.48 0.17 17.40
CA PRO A 25 -9.28 0.81 18.70
C PRO A 25 -8.76 2.25 18.60
N TYR A 26 -8.03 2.54 17.51
CA TYR A 26 -7.36 3.82 17.27
C TYR A 26 -8.26 4.83 16.53
N ARG A 27 -9.52 4.49 16.22
CA ARG A 27 -10.41 5.36 15.43
C ARG A 27 -10.55 6.76 16.01
N ASN A 28 -10.43 6.93 17.33
CA ASN A 28 -10.60 8.19 18.04
C ASN A 28 -9.29 8.99 18.17
N TRP A 29 -8.16 8.43 17.75
CA TRP A 29 -6.87 9.13 17.78
C TRP A 29 -6.83 10.13 16.64
N ARG A 30 -7.18 11.38 16.94
CA ARG A 30 -7.31 12.46 15.95
C ARG A 30 -6.83 13.79 16.52
N ILE A 31 -6.34 14.66 15.66
CA ILE A 31 -6.13 16.08 15.95
C ILE A 31 -7.20 16.84 15.15
N GLY A 32 -8.22 17.33 15.85
CA GLY A 32 -9.42 17.88 15.20
C GLY A 32 -10.08 16.85 14.26
N PRO A 33 -10.35 17.20 12.99
CA PRO A 33 -10.98 16.28 12.04
C PRO A 33 -10.01 15.24 11.43
N ILE A 34 -8.71 15.33 11.70
CA ILE A 34 -7.68 14.53 11.01
C ILE A 34 -7.23 13.36 11.90
N PRO A 35 -7.40 12.11 11.47
CA PRO A 35 -6.86 10.94 12.14
C PRO A 35 -5.33 10.95 12.23
N ILE A 36 -4.79 10.51 13.37
CA ILE A 36 -3.33 10.45 13.59
C ILE A 36 -2.65 9.56 12.56
N ILE A 37 -3.27 8.44 12.16
CA ILE A 37 -2.73 7.54 11.13
C ILE A 37 -2.46 8.27 9.80
N THR A 38 -3.31 9.24 9.44
CA THR A 38 -3.11 10.05 8.24
C THR A 38 -1.91 10.97 8.39
N ILE A 39 -1.74 11.57 9.56
CA ILE A 39 -0.62 12.47 9.85
C ILE A 39 0.70 11.69 9.81
N THR A 40 0.78 10.56 10.51
CA THR A 40 1.99 9.72 10.53
C THR A 40 2.33 9.18 9.14
N ALA A 41 1.32 8.84 8.34
CA ALA A 41 1.52 8.41 6.96
C ALA A 41 2.07 9.54 6.07
N ILE A 42 1.61 10.78 6.27
CA ILE A 42 2.16 11.94 5.55
C ILE A 42 3.62 12.18 5.96
N VAL A 43 3.95 12.05 7.24
CA VAL A 43 5.34 12.15 7.73
C VAL A 43 6.23 11.08 7.10
N ASP A 44 5.75 9.83 7.01
CA ASP A 44 6.47 8.74 6.33
C ASP A 44 6.67 9.05 4.84
N LEU A 45 5.65 9.56 4.15
CA LEU A 45 5.77 9.95 2.74
C LEU A 45 6.79 11.07 2.52
N ILE A 46 6.86 12.04 3.43
CA ILE A 46 7.89 13.08 3.41
C ILE A 46 9.28 12.45 3.60
N ASN A 47 9.42 11.51 4.54
CA ASN A 47 10.68 10.80 4.76
C ASN A 47 11.12 10.02 3.50
N VAL A 48 10.20 9.28 2.87
CA VAL A 48 10.45 8.60 1.60
C VAL A 48 10.89 9.59 0.52
N ALA A 49 10.21 10.73 0.38
CA ALA A 49 10.57 11.74 -0.62
C ALA A 49 11.97 12.32 -0.38
N ILE A 50 12.37 12.53 0.88
CA ILE A 50 13.71 12.98 1.24
C ILE A 50 14.75 11.91 0.88
N ILE A 51 14.50 10.66 1.23
CA ILE A 51 15.42 9.54 0.92
C ILE A 51 15.61 9.41 -0.60
N GLU A 52 14.51 9.40 -1.35
CA GLU A 52 14.54 9.37 -2.82
C GLU A 52 15.34 10.55 -3.37
N TYR A 53 15.09 11.78 -2.90
CA TYR A 53 15.84 12.96 -3.34
C TYR A 53 17.35 12.78 -3.14
N PHE A 54 17.80 12.31 -1.98
CA PHE A 54 19.23 12.06 -1.75
C PHE A 54 19.78 10.96 -2.66
N TYR A 55 19.02 9.89 -2.88
CA TYR A 55 19.39 8.82 -3.83
C TYR A 55 19.63 9.33 -5.26
N TYR A 56 18.90 10.35 -5.71
CA TYR A 56 19.10 10.94 -7.05
C TYR A 56 20.17 12.03 -7.11
N THR A 57 20.51 12.66 -5.98
CA THR A 57 21.36 13.87 -5.97
C THR A 57 22.73 13.67 -5.33
N THR A 58 22.95 12.55 -4.65
CA THR A 58 24.19 12.23 -3.92
C THR A 58 24.96 11.15 -4.67
N PRO A 59 26.06 11.47 -5.38
CA PRO A 59 26.77 10.52 -6.23
C PRO A 59 27.36 9.31 -5.49
N GLU A 60 27.59 9.44 -4.17
CA GLU A 60 28.15 8.39 -3.32
C GLU A 60 27.12 7.30 -2.95
N LEU A 61 25.83 7.62 -3.03
CA LEU A 61 24.77 6.64 -2.94
C LEU A 61 24.62 6.08 -4.36
N GLU A 62 24.97 4.80 -4.56
CA GLU A 62 24.73 4.12 -5.84
C GLU A 62 23.31 4.45 -6.32
N GLY A 63 23.23 5.29 -7.36
CA GLY A 63 21.97 5.79 -7.87
C GLY A 63 21.18 4.69 -8.58
N ILE A 64 20.12 5.09 -9.28
CA ILE A 64 19.33 4.14 -10.07
C ILE A 64 20.18 3.59 -11.23
N THR A 65 20.60 2.33 -11.10
CA THR A 65 21.23 1.60 -12.20
C THR A 65 20.16 1.07 -13.16
N PRO A 66 20.47 0.97 -14.47
CA PRO A 66 19.56 0.34 -15.43
C PRO A 66 19.13 -1.07 -15.02
N GLU A 67 20.05 -1.85 -14.47
CA GLU A 67 19.80 -3.23 -14.00
C GLU A 67 18.83 -3.23 -12.82
N GLY A 68 19.04 -2.33 -11.85
CA GLY A 68 18.16 -2.15 -10.70
C GLY A 68 16.75 -1.72 -11.11
N LEU A 69 16.64 -0.80 -12.07
CA LEU A 69 15.36 -0.36 -12.60
C LEU A 69 14.63 -1.48 -13.34
N ILE A 70 15.35 -2.27 -14.15
CA ILE A 70 14.77 -3.43 -14.84
C ILE A 70 14.27 -4.47 -13.83
N ALA A 71 15.08 -4.81 -12.83
CA ALA A 71 14.69 -5.75 -11.78
C ALA A 71 13.47 -5.23 -11.01
N PHE A 72 13.44 -3.96 -10.64
CA PHE A 72 12.31 -3.32 -9.97
C PHE A 72 11.04 -3.42 -10.81
N LEU A 73 11.08 -2.97 -12.07
CA LEU A 73 9.93 -3.03 -12.96
C LEU A 73 9.47 -4.46 -13.18
N PHE A 74 10.38 -5.41 -13.36
CA PHE A 74 10.06 -6.83 -13.55
C PHE A 74 9.33 -7.41 -12.34
N VAL A 75 9.81 -7.17 -11.11
CA VAL A 75 9.18 -7.69 -9.90
C VAL A 75 7.79 -7.08 -9.69
N TRP A 76 7.67 -5.76 -9.82
CA TRP A 76 6.39 -5.06 -9.61
C TRP A 76 5.35 -5.40 -10.67
N THR A 77 5.72 -5.28 -11.95
CA THR A 77 4.80 -5.58 -13.06
C THR A 77 4.54 -7.07 -13.17
N GLY A 78 5.57 -7.92 -13.02
CA GLY A 78 5.45 -9.37 -13.05
C GLY A 78 4.54 -9.88 -11.93
N GLY A 79 4.70 -9.38 -10.70
CA GLY A 79 3.82 -9.73 -9.58
C GLY A 79 2.36 -9.32 -9.82
N MET A 80 2.12 -8.11 -10.34
CA MET A 80 0.76 -7.66 -10.69
C MET A 80 0.14 -8.48 -11.81
N LEU A 81 0.90 -8.78 -12.87
CA LEU A 81 0.44 -9.60 -13.99
C LEU A 81 0.17 -11.04 -13.56
N TRP A 82 1.05 -11.61 -12.74
CA TRP A 82 0.86 -12.95 -12.15
C TRP A 82 -0.44 -13.02 -11.35
N TRP A 83 -0.65 -12.08 -10.43
CA TRP A 83 -1.89 -12.00 -9.65
C TRP A 83 -3.12 -11.84 -10.54
N ALA A 84 -3.07 -10.95 -11.53
CA ALA A 84 -4.19 -10.71 -12.45
C ALA A 84 -4.51 -11.94 -13.30
N PHE A 85 -3.49 -12.65 -13.79
CA PHE A 85 -3.65 -13.89 -14.55
C PHE A 85 -4.33 -14.98 -13.72
N TRP A 86 -3.83 -15.24 -12.51
CA TRP A 86 -4.41 -16.27 -11.64
C TRP A 86 -5.82 -15.91 -11.17
N ARG A 87 -6.08 -14.64 -10.87
CA ARG A 87 -7.44 -14.17 -10.56
C ARG A 87 -8.39 -14.41 -11.73
N TRP A 88 -7.97 -14.10 -12.95
CA TRP A 88 -8.77 -14.35 -14.15
C TRP A 88 -9.00 -15.85 -14.40
N LYS A 89 -7.97 -16.68 -14.24
CA LYS A 89 -8.05 -18.13 -14.42
C LYS A 89 -8.98 -18.77 -13.38
N ASN A 90 -8.79 -18.48 -12.10
CA ASN A 90 -9.63 -19.00 -11.02
C ASN A 90 -11.11 -18.63 -11.21
N LYS A 91 -11.38 -17.38 -11.64
CA LYS A 91 -12.73 -16.93 -11.96
C LYS A 91 -13.37 -17.75 -13.10
N LYS A 92 -12.61 -18.14 -14.13
CA LYS A 92 -13.09 -19.01 -15.22
C LYS A 92 -13.39 -20.43 -14.74
N GLU A 93 -12.64 -20.91 -13.75
CA GLU A 93 -12.81 -22.23 -13.13
C GLU A 93 -13.88 -22.25 -12.03
N GLY A 94 -14.56 -21.11 -11.80
CA GLY A 94 -15.64 -20.99 -10.81
C GLY A 94 -15.16 -20.80 -9.36
N ILE A 95 -13.86 -20.59 -9.15
CA ILE A 95 -13.27 -20.36 -7.82
C ILE A 95 -13.34 -18.85 -7.51
N ASP A 96 -14.24 -18.47 -6.61
CA ASP A 96 -14.34 -17.10 -6.10
C ASP A 96 -13.35 -16.88 -4.95
N ILE A 97 -12.18 -16.33 -5.29
CA ILE A 97 -11.13 -15.98 -4.32
C ILE A 97 -11.53 -14.84 -3.38
N ASP A 98 -12.58 -14.07 -3.71
CA ASP A 98 -13.05 -12.97 -2.86
C ASP A 98 -13.86 -13.53 -1.65
N LEU A 99 -14.28 -14.81 -1.67
CA LEU A 99 -14.90 -15.49 -0.53
C LEU A 99 -13.95 -15.63 0.66
N ALA A 100 -12.66 -15.87 0.41
CA ALA A 100 -11.65 -16.04 1.45
C ALA A 100 -11.51 -14.82 2.38
N TRP A 101 -12.00 -13.65 1.95
CA TRP A 101 -11.92 -12.39 2.67
C TRP A 101 -13.25 -11.94 3.29
N LYS A 102 -14.33 -12.72 3.11
CA LYS A 102 -15.65 -12.43 3.71
C LYS A 102 -15.81 -12.98 5.12
N GLU A 103 -15.03 -14.00 5.48
CA GLU A 103 -15.04 -14.57 6.82
C GLU A 103 -13.96 -13.90 7.66
N LEU A 104 -14.32 -12.82 8.35
CA LEU A 104 -13.58 -12.49 9.58
C LEU A 104 -13.91 -13.60 10.60
N PRO A 105 -12.90 -14.23 11.24
CA PRO A 105 -13.15 -15.17 12.32
C PRO A 105 -14.08 -14.52 13.35
N PRO A 106 -15.12 -15.22 13.82
CA PRO A 106 -15.96 -14.70 14.89
C PRO A 106 -15.08 -14.48 16.14
N GLU A 107 -14.93 -13.22 16.52
CA GLU A 107 -14.57 -12.76 17.87
C GLU A 107 -15.76 -12.01 18.46
#